data_AF-A0A612C707-F1
#
_entry.id   AF-A0A612C707-F1
#
_cell.length_a   1.000
_cell.length_b   1.000
_cell.length_c   1.000
_cell.angle_alpha   90.00
_cell.angle_beta   90.00
_cell.angle_gamma   90.00
#
_symmetry.space_group_name_H-M   'P 1'
#
loop_
_entity.id
_entity.type
_entity.pdbx_description
1 polymer ?
#
loop_
_entity_poly.entity_id
_entity_poly.type
_entity_poly.pdbx_seq_one_letter_code
_entity_poly.pdbx_strand_id
1 'polypeptide(L)'
;MPVIDPVHFMYERNHFPSLTDKEFETLVLYCQMMNVQMVADYQNRKPDVIIRHLKSCRQKIGVESDFELYFIVINTFVNFERVFPELTSEQINILAAFSFYPKRSTIARRFGIYRCDIYDELIKIRNNLGIEDLESLRMLFFMKITVFL
;
A
#
# COMPACT_ATOMS: atom_id res chain seq x y z
N MET A 1 4.32 14.59 8.94
CA MET A 1 4.16 14.86 7.50
C MET A 1 2.92 15.73 7.34
N PRO A 2 2.95 16.85 6.60
CA PRO A 2 1.72 17.59 6.30
C PRO A 2 0.76 16.70 5.51
N VAL A 3 -0.55 16.86 5.72
CA VAL A 3 -1.56 16.19 4.91
C VAL A 3 -1.58 16.87 3.55
N ILE A 4 -1.38 16.09 2.49
CA ILE A 4 -1.48 16.55 1.11
C ILE A 4 -2.95 16.50 0.71
N ASP A 5 -3.45 17.62 0.20
CA ASP A 5 -4.83 17.72 -0.28
C ASP A 5 -5.09 16.70 -1.41
N PRO A 6 -6.15 15.87 -1.33
CA PRO A 6 -6.56 14.93 -2.38
C PRO A 6 -6.65 15.53 -3.79
N VAL A 7 -6.86 16.86 -3.92
CA VAL A 7 -6.87 17.57 -5.20
C VAL A 7 -5.57 17.46 -5.98
N HIS A 8 -4.44 17.18 -5.30
CA HIS A 8 -3.15 16.99 -5.96
C HIS A 8 -2.99 15.59 -6.58
N PHE A 9 -3.91 14.66 -6.31
CA PHE A 9 -3.85 13.28 -6.80
C PHE A 9 -4.80 13.01 -7.98
N MET A 10 -5.04 14.02 -8.83
CA MET A 10 -5.97 13.93 -9.96
C MET A 10 -5.48 12.99 -11.06
N TYR A 11 -4.17 12.78 -11.17
CA TYR A 11 -3.62 11.78 -12.09
C TYR A 11 -3.92 10.37 -11.57
N GLU A 12 -3.65 10.14 -10.30
CA GLU A 12 -3.84 8.87 -9.59
C GLU A 12 -5.32 8.49 -9.52
N ARG A 13 -6.21 9.48 -9.39
CA ARG A 13 -7.68 9.32 -9.43
C ARG A 13 -8.17 8.49 -10.61
N ASN A 14 -7.49 8.60 -11.77
CA ASN A 14 -7.85 7.86 -12.99
C ASN A 14 -7.65 6.35 -12.87
N HIS A 15 -6.82 5.90 -11.94
CA HIS A 15 -6.60 4.47 -11.66
C HIS A 15 -7.71 3.86 -10.79
N PHE A 16 -8.66 4.68 -10.30
CA PHE A 16 -9.79 4.25 -9.47
C PHE A 16 -11.14 4.60 -10.10
N PRO A 17 -11.43 4.18 -11.35
CA PRO A 17 -12.62 4.61 -12.08
C PRO A 17 -13.94 4.16 -11.43
N SER A 18 -13.92 3.09 -10.62
CA SER A 18 -15.09 2.59 -9.90
C SER A 18 -15.46 3.45 -8.67
N LEU A 19 -14.52 4.22 -8.14
CA LEU A 19 -14.74 5.10 -7.01
C LEU A 19 -15.36 6.42 -7.46
N THR A 20 -16.23 6.97 -6.63
CA THR A 20 -16.65 8.37 -6.70
C THR A 20 -15.55 9.28 -6.17
N ASP A 21 -15.61 10.58 -6.49
CA ASP A 21 -14.60 11.52 -6.01
C ASP A 21 -14.54 11.59 -4.48
N LYS A 22 -15.70 11.46 -3.80
CA LYS A 22 -15.75 11.41 -2.34
C LYS A 22 -15.18 10.13 -1.74
N GLU A 23 -15.36 9.01 -2.41
CA GLU A 23 -14.73 7.75 -1.99
C GLU A 23 -13.22 7.80 -2.20
N PHE A 24 -12.75 8.32 -3.34
CA PHE A 24 -11.32 8.50 -3.60
C PHE A 24 -10.68 9.49 -2.62
N GLU A 25 -11.30 10.65 -2.38
CA GLU A 25 -10.84 11.63 -1.40
C GLU A 25 -10.72 11.00 0.00
N THR A 26 -11.72 10.23 0.42
CA THR A 26 -11.72 9.53 1.71
C THR A 26 -10.61 8.48 1.78
N LEU A 27 -10.40 7.72 0.70
CA LEU A 27 -9.35 6.72 0.60
C LEU A 27 -7.97 7.35 0.75
N VAL A 28 -7.69 8.44 0.01
CA VAL A 28 -6.41 9.14 0.05
C VAL A 28 -6.13 9.74 1.43
N LEU A 29 -7.12 10.41 2.05
CA LEU A 29 -6.95 10.96 3.40
C LEU A 29 -6.75 9.86 4.44
N TYR A 30 -7.48 8.75 4.34
CA TYR A 30 -7.29 7.62 5.23
C TYR A 30 -5.90 6.99 5.05
N CYS A 31 -5.38 6.91 3.83
CA CYS A 31 -4.01 6.46 3.57
C CYS A 31 -2.94 7.32 4.24
N GLN A 32 -3.17 8.63 4.39
CA GLN A 32 -2.24 9.54 5.04
C GLN A 32 -2.37 9.58 6.57
N MET A 33 -3.60 9.46 7.09
CA MET A 33 -3.89 9.65 8.52
C MET A 33 -3.98 8.34 9.31
N MET A 34 -4.31 7.23 8.64
CA MET A 34 -4.62 5.92 9.22
C MET A 34 -5.64 5.96 10.38
N ASN A 35 -6.51 6.97 10.40
CA ASN A 35 -7.41 7.23 11.52
C ASN A 35 -8.75 7.78 11.01
N VAL A 36 -9.82 7.00 11.21
CA VAL A 36 -11.18 7.34 10.77
C VAL A 36 -11.66 8.66 11.37
N GLN A 37 -11.38 8.90 12.66
CA GLN A 37 -11.81 10.12 13.33
C GLN A 37 -11.11 11.35 12.75
N MET A 38 -9.80 11.27 12.51
CA MET A 38 -9.06 12.37 11.89
C MET A 38 -9.55 12.70 10.49
N VAL A 39 -9.86 11.69 9.68
CA VAL A 39 -10.45 11.90 8.34
C VAL A 39 -11.84 12.53 8.44
N ALA A 40 -12.65 12.09 9.42
CA ALA A 40 -13.97 12.64 9.67
C ALA A 40 -13.91 14.12 10.07
N ASP A 41 -13.00 14.47 10.97
CA ASP A 41 -12.76 15.84 11.42
C ASP A 41 -12.26 16.70 10.24
N TYR A 42 -11.32 16.19 9.44
CA TYR A 42 -10.79 16.88 8.26
C TYR A 42 -11.87 17.18 7.22
N GLN A 43 -12.77 16.22 6.97
CA GLN A 43 -13.87 16.39 6.02
C GLN A 43 -15.11 17.07 6.61
N ASN A 44 -15.10 17.42 7.91
CA ASN A 44 -16.26 17.88 8.67
C ASN A 44 -17.49 16.96 8.52
N ARG A 45 -17.27 15.66 8.75
CA ARG A 45 -18.27 14.58 8.64
C ARG A 45 -18.31 13.72 9.89
N LYS A 46 -19.32 12.87 9.99
CA LYS A 46 -19.39 11.84 11.04
C LYS A 46 -18.50 10.64 10.68
N PRO A 47 -17.83 10.00 11.66
CA PRO A 47 -17.02 8.79 11.43
C PRO A 47 -17.76 7.68 10.68
N ASP A 48 -19.06 7.48 10.93
CA ASP A 48 -19.88 6.47 10.24
C ASP A 48 -19.92 6.66 8.72
N VAL A 49 -19.83 7.89 8.24
CA VAL A 49 -19.78 8.21 6.81
C VAL A 49 -18.45 7.76 6.22
N ILE A 50 -17.35 8.01 6.94
CA ILE A 50 -16.00 7.57 6.54
C ILE A 50 -15.94 6.05 6.48
N ILE A 51 -16.43 5.36 7.52
CA ILE A 51 -16.49 3.88 7.56
C ILE A 51 -17.28 3.33 6.37
N ARG A 52 -18.41 3.96 6.02
CA ARG A 52 -19.23 3.57 4.88
C ARG A 52 -18.49 3.75 3.55
N HIS A 53 -17.80 4.88 3.37
CA HIS A 53 -16.99 5.12 2.18
C HIS A 53 -15.84 4.11 2.06
N LEU A 54 -15.10 3.85 3.14
CA LEU A 54 -14.02 2.85 3.15
C LEU A 54 -14.56 1.45 2.83
N LYS A 55 -15.72 1.07 3.39
CA LYS A 55 -16.39 -0.20 3.07
C LYS A 55 -16.76 -0.28 1.59
N SER A 56 -17.28 0.80 1.01
CA SER A 56 -17.58 0.85 -0.42
C SER A 56 -16.32 0.77 -1.28
N CYS A 57 -15.23 1.44 -0.88
CA CYS A 57 -13.94 1.35 -1.54
C CYS A 57 -13.46 -0.10 -1.60
N ARG A 58 -13.47 -0.81 -0.47
CA ARG A 58 -13.09 -2.23 -0.40
C ARG A 58 -13.89 -3.09 -1.36
N GLN A 59 -15.21 -2.93 -1.38
CA GLN A 59 -16.09 -3.67 -2.28
C GLN A 59 -15.84 -3.38 -3.75
N LYS A 60 -15.66 -2.11 -4.12
CA LYS A 60 -15.48 -1.67 -5.52
C LYS A 60 -14.10 -1.97 -6.08
N ILE A 61 -13.08 -2.00 -5.22
CA ILE A 61 -11.71 -2.37 -5.58
C ILE A 61 -11.53 -3.90 -5.53
N GLY A 62 -12.36 -4.60 -4.75
CA GLY A 62 -12.30 -6.06 -4.62
C GLY A 62 -11.25 -6.52 -3.60
N VAL A 63 -11.14 -5.82 -2.47
CA VAL A 63 -10.22 -6.18 -1.37
C VAL A 63 -10.97 -6.46 -0.07
N GLU A 64 -10.38 -7.26 0.80
CA GLU A 64 -11.03 -7.75 2.02
C GLU A 64 -10.70 -6.89 3.25
N SER A 65 -9.60 -6.13 3.20
CA SER A 65 -9.09 -5.39 4.37
C SER A 65 -8.65 -3.97 4.05
N ASP A 66 -8.64 -3.11 5.07
CA ASP A 66 -8.10 -1.73 4.96
C ASP A 66 -6.63 -1.75 4.57
N PHE A 67 -5.90 -2.68 5.14
CA PHE A 67 -4.53 -2.97 4.80
C PHE A 67 -4.30 -3.15 3.29
N GLU A 68 -5.19 -3.87 2.60
CA GLU A 68 -5.10 -4.04 1.15
C GLU A 68 -5.45 -2.76 0.37
N LEU A 69 -6.29 -1.89 0.93
CA LEU A 69 -6.51 -0.55 0.36
C LEU A 69 -5.21 0.26 0.40
N TYR A 70 -4.49 0.29 1.53
CA TYR A 70 -3.20 0.99 1.62
C TYR A 70 -2.21 0.45 0.59
N PHE A 71 -2.12 -0.87 0.45
CA PHE A 71 -1.25 -1.50 -0.52
C PHE A 71 -1.56 -1.04 -1.95
N ILE A 72 -2.82 -1.05 -2.35
CA ILE A 72 -3.22 -0.65 -3.71
C ILE A 72 -2.93 0.83 -3.96
N VAL A 73 -3.20 1.70 -2.98
CA VAL A 73 -2.92 3.14 -3.10
C VAL A 73 -1.42 3.36 -3.27
N ILE A 74 -0.58 2.78 -2.41
CA ILE A 74 0.88 2.92 -2.50
C ILE A 74 1.39 2.39 -3.84
N ASN A 75 0.90 1.22 -4.29
CA ASN A 75 1.30 0.64 -5.57
C ASN A 75 0.85 1.46 -6.79
N THR A 76 -0.15 2.32 -6.60
CA THR A 76 -0.59 3.26 -7.64
C THR A 76 0.21 4.57 -7.61
N PHE A 77 0.59 5.03 -6.41
CA PHE A 77 1.16 6.37 -6.22
C PHE A 77 2.69 6.35 -6.32
N VAL A 78 3.32 5.22 -6.00
CA VAL A 78 4.78 5.07 -5.96
C VAL A 78 5.28 4.43 -7.24
N ASN A 79 6.18 5.11 -7.95
CA ASN A 79 6.96 4.49 -9.02
C ASN A 79 8.04 3.59 -8.41
N PHE A 80 7.71 2.33 -8.14
CA PHE A 80 8.61 1.42 -7.47
C PHE A 80 9.88 1.08 -8.24
N GLU A 81 9.85 1.11 -9.57
CA GLU A 81 11.05 0.90 -10.39
C GLU A 81 12.08 2.01 -10.15
N ARG A 82 11.63 3.24 -9.87
CA ARG A 82 12.50 4.34 -9.46
C ARG A 82 12.99 4.20 -8.01
N VAL A 83 12.18 3.64 -7.13
CA VAL A 83 12.52 3.47 -5.70
C VAL A 83 13.50 2.31 -5.47
N PHE A 84 13.34 1.23 -6.24
CA PHE A 84 14.14 0.02 -6.21
C PHE A 84 14.64 -0.33 -7.61
N PRO A 85 15.55 0.47 -8.19
CA PRO A 85 16.09 0.23 -9.54
C PRO A 85 16.88 -1.09 -9.63
N GLU A 86 17.30 -1.66 -8.51
CA GLU A 86 18.04 -2.91 -8.42
C GLU A 86 17.13 -4.16 -8.50
N LEU A 87 15.81 -3.99 -8.46
CA LEU A 87 14.84 -5.08 -8.35
C LEU A 87 13.93 -5.18 -9.58
N THR A 88 13.51 -6.40 -9.90
CA THR A 88 12.45 -6.62 -10.90
C THR A 88 11.08 -6.27 -10.33
N SER A 89 10.08 -6.02 -11.19
CA SER A 89 8.70 -5.76 -10.76
C SER A 89 8.12 -6.91 -9.92
N GLU A 90 8.49 -8.16 -10.22
CA GLU A 90 8.10 -9.33 -9.43
C GLU A 90 8.72 -9.30 -8.02
N GLN A 91 10.02 -9.00 -7.93
CA GLN A 91 10.73 -8.87 -6.65
C GLN A 91 10.17 -7.72 -5.80
N ILE A 92 9.82 -6.60 -6.42
CA ILE A 92 9.16 -5.46 -5.76
C ILE A 92 7.81 -5.91 -5.18
N ASN A 93 7.00 -6.64 -5.95
CA ASN A 93 5.72 -7.15 -5.47
C ASN A 93 5.88 -8.12 -4.29
N ILE A 94 6.89 -8.99 -4.32
CA ILE A 94 7.22 -9.90 -3.20
C ILE A 94 7.68 -9.10 -1.98
N LEU A 95 8.57 -8.11 -2.15
CA LEU A 95 9.06 -7.26 -1.06
C LEU A 95 7.92 -6.46 -0.41
N ALA A 96 7.06 -5.86 -1.23
CA ALA A 96 5.92 -5.12 -0.75
C ALA A 96 4.97 -6.07 0.00
N ALA A 97 4.62 -7.22 -0.57
CA ALA A 97 3.81 -8.22 0.12
C ALA A 97 4.44 -8.71 1.43
N PHE A 98 5.76 -8.89 1.49
CA PHE A 98 6.47 -9.27 2.72
C PHE A 98 6.45 -8.18 3.79
N SER A 99 6.51 -6.92 3.36
CA SER A 99 6.49 -5.78 4.27
C SER A 99 5.12 -5.58 4.89
N PHE A 100 4.09 -5.83 4.08
CA PHE A 100 2.71 -5.64 4.43
C PHE A 100 2.15 -6.88 5.18
N TYR A 101 2.35 -8.10 4.69
CA TYR A 101 1.72 -9.29 5.29
C TYR A 101 2.57 -9.91 6.41
N PRO A 102 1.99 -10.14 7.60
CA PRO A 102 2.73 -10.69 8.73
C PRO A 102 3.12 -12.16 8.54
N LYS A 103 2.38 -12.93 7.72
CA LYS A 103 2.61 -14.36 7.50
C LYS A 103 3.00 -14.65 6.05
N ARG A 104 4.14 -15.32 5.86
CA ARG A 104 4.60 -15.79 4.54
C ARG A 104 3.62 -16.74 3.85
N SER A 105 2.82 -17.50 4.61
CA SER A 105 1.75 -18.35 4.06
C SER A 105 0.66 -17.54 3.37
N THR A 106 0.36 -16.33 3.86
CA THR A 106 -0.61 -15.43 3.22
C THR A 106 -0.08 -14.92 1.88
N ILE A 107 1.22 -14.60 1.82
CA ILE A 107 1.91 -14.17 0.59
C ILE A 107 1.87 -15.31 -0.44
N ALA A 108 2.33 -16.51 -0.06
CA ALA A 108 2.32 -17.69 -0.91
C ALA A 108 0.94 -17.95 -1.55
N ARG A 109 -0.12 -17.90 -0.74
CA ARG A 109 -1.51 -18.04 -1.21
C ARG A 109 -1.92 -16.94 -2.20
N ARG A 110 -1.50 -15.70 -1.98
CA ARG A 110 -1.89 -14.56 -2.82
C ARG A 110 -1.22 -14.60 -4.19
N PHE A 111 0.04 -15.02 -4.25
CA PHE A 111 0.79 -15.07 -5.50
C PHE A 111 0.72 -16.44 -6.20
N GLY A 112 0.16 -17.47 -5.55
CA GLY A 112 0.12 -18.82 -6.10
C GLY A 112 1.50 -19.48 -6.15
N ILE A 113 2.42 -19.06 -5.28
CA ILE A 113 3.83 -19.47 -5.26
C ILE A 113 4.10 -20.30 -3.98
N TYR A 114 5.02 -21.26 -4.02
CA TYR A 114 5.38 -22.01 -2.82
C TYR A 114 6.08 -21.12 -1.78
N ARG A 115 5.85 -21.42 -0.49
CA ARG A 115 6.42 -20.64 0.62
C ARG A 115 7.96 -20.64 0.63
N CYS A 116 8.58 -21.73 0.20
CA CYS A 116 10.05 -21.83 0.11
C CYS A 116 10.58 -20.85 -0.94
N ASP A 117 9.96 -20.81 -2.11
CA ASP A 117 10.31 -19.89 -3.19
C ASP A 117 10.19 -18.42 -2.75
N ILE A 118 9.18 -18.08 -1.95
CA ILE A 118 9.07 -16.72 -1.36
C ILE A 118 10.26 -16.40 -0.44
N TYR A 119 10.72 -17.36 0.37
CA TYR A 119 11.89 -17.13 1.23
C TYR A 119 13.16 -16.97 0.41
N ASP A 120 13.37 -17.83 -0.59
CA ASP A 120 14.55 -17.77 -1.44
C ASP A 120 14.60 -16.47 -2.23
N GLU A 121 13.47 -15.99 -2.75
CA GLU A 121 13.39 -14.68 -3.39
C GLU A 121 13.65 -13.54 -2.41
N LEU A 122 13.13 -13.59 -1.18
CA LEU A 122 13.45 -12.58 -0.17
C LEU A 122 14.95 -12.54 0.17
N ILE A 123 15.63 -13.69 0.20
CA ILE A 123 17.09 -13.74 0.39
C ILE A 123 17.82 -13.13 -0.81
N LYS A 124 17.38 -13.39 -2.05
CA LYS A 124 17.94 -12.75 -3.24
C LYS A 124 17.77 -11.24 -3.22
N ILE A 125 16.55 -10.76 -2.95
CA ILE A 125 16.23 -9.33 -2.81
C ILE A 125 17.13 -8.68 -1.75
N ARG A 126 17.22 -9.32 -0.58
CA ARG A 126 18.06 -8.85 0.53
C ARG A 126 19.52 -8.70 0.09
N ASN A 127 20.07 -9.71 -0.57
CA ASN A 127 21.46 -9.70 -1.02
C ASN A 127 21.69 -8.63 -2.11
N ASN A 128 20.75 -8.48 -3.06
CA ASN A 128 20.81 -7.45 -4.11
C ASN A 128 20.84 -6.03 -3.52
N LEU A 129 20.13 -5.81 -2.40
CA LEU A 129 20.07 -4.52 -1.71
C LEU A 129 21.15 -4.35 -0.62
N GLY A 130 22.01 -5.35 -0.41
CA GLY A 130 23.08 -5.28 0.60
C GLY A 130 22.58 -5.22 2.04
N ILE A 131 21.44 -5.84 2.35
CA ILE A 131 20.82 -5.82 3.70
C ILE A 131 21.19 -7.09 4.47
N GLU A 132 21.36 -6.99 5.80
CA GLU A 132 21.81 -8.11 6.62
C GLU A 132 20.69 -9.10 6.95
N ASP A 133 19.52 -8.59 7.34
CA ASP A 133 18.40 -9.39 7.83
C ASP A 133 17.04 -9.00 7.21
N LEU A 134 16.06 -9.90 7.33
CA LEU A 134 14.74 -9.71 6.73
C LEU A 134 13.88 -8.65 7.44
N GLU A 135 14.10 -8.39 8.72
CA GLU A 135 13.35 -7.34 9.42
C GLU A 135 13.87 -5.95 9.01
N SER A 136 15.18 -5.79 8.85
CA SER A 136 15.78 -4.60 8.24
C SER A 136 15.31 -4.41 6.79
N LEU A 137 15.16 -5.49 6.00
CA LEU A 137 14.61 -5.43 4.65
C LEU A 137 13.16 -4.93 4.64
N ARG A 138 12.33 -5.41 5.58
CA ARG A 138 10.96 -4.93 5.77
C ARG A 138 10.93 -3.45 6.11
N MET A 139 11.79 -3.01 7.04
CA MET A 139 11.88 -1.59 7.41
C MET A 139 12.36 -0.71 6.28
N LEU A 140 13.34 -1.17 5.49
CA LEU A 140 13.83 -0.46 4.31
C LEU A 140 12.71 -0.14 3.33
N PHE A 141 11.80 -1.10 3.10
CA PHE A 141 10.66 -0.88 2.22
C PHE A 141 9.82 0.32 2.66
N PHE A 142 9.42 0.35 3.94
CA PHE A 142 8.65 1.46 4.51
C PHE A 142 9.42 2.78 4.47
N MET A 143 10.70 2.77 4.84
CA MET A 143 11.54 3.98 4.82
C MET A 143 11.65 4.56 3.42
N LYS A 144 11.87 3.72 2.40
CA LYS A 144 11.98 4.20 1.02
C LYS A 144 10.65 4.74 0.51
N ILE A 145 9.52 4.04 0.69
CA ILE A 145 8.23 4.57 0.20
C ILE A 145 7.85 5.89 0.88
N THR A 146 8.17 6.08 2.16
CA THR A 146 7.86 7.33 2.88
C THR A 146 8.72 8.51 2.44
N VAL A 147 9.91 8.28 1.88
CA VAL A 147 10.74 9.36 1.32
C VAL A 147 10.25 9.80 -0.06
N PHE A 148 9.64 8.89 -0.80
CA PHE A 148 9.14 9.13 -2.16
C PHE A 148 7.65 9.51 -2.24
N LEU A 149 6.94 9.47 -1.10
CA LEU A 149 5.58 9.99 -0.87
C LEU A 149 5.65 11.34 -0.14
#